data_AF-A0A3N5PIX8-F1
#
_entry.id   AF-A0A3N5PIX8-F1
#
_cell.length_a   1.000
_cell.length_b   1.000
_cell.length_c   1.000
_cell.angle_alpha   90.00
_cell.angle_beta   90.00
_cell.angle_gamma   90.00
#
_symmetry.space_group_name_H-M   'P 1'
#
loop_
_entity.id
_entity.type
_entity.pdbx_description
1 polymer ?
#
loop_
_entity_poly.entity_id
_entity_poly.type
_entity_poly.pdbx_seq_one_letter_code
_entity_poly.pdbx_strand_id
1 'polypeptide(L)'
;MTHPLYVAVVWHMHQPYYKDSRTGEYILPWVRLHAVKDYLHMAEVLAAHPGVHVTFNLAPSLVEQLEDFACGRATDRIQTLALQDSWDSEEKAYLLANCFSIHWNNIIRRYPRYWQ
;
A
#
# COMPACT_ATOMS: atom_id res chain seq x y z
N MET A 1 -37.74 -23.57 -13.60
CA MET A 1 -36.35 -23.91 -13.24
C MET A 1 -35.66 -22.62 -12.84
N THR A 2 -35.02 -22.55 -11.68
CA THR A 2 -34.22 -21.38 -11.29
C THR A 2 -32.86 -21.47 -11.96
N HIS A 3 -32.55 -20.52 -12.84
CA HIS A 3 -31.22 -20.43 -13.44
C HIS A 3 -30.25 -19.80 -12.43
N PRO A 4 -29.06 -20.38 -12.21
CA PRO A 4 -28.08 -19.78 -11.32
C PRO A 4 -27.58 -18.44 -11.89
N LEU A 5 -27.31 -17.48 -11.02
CA LEU A 5 -26.63 -16.24 -11.39
C LEU A 5 -25.14 -16.52 -11.54
N TYR A 6 -24.60 -16.28 -12.74
CA TYR A 6 -23.15 -16.33 -12.97
C TYR A 6 -22.52 -15.02 -12.53
N VAL A 7 -21.55 -15.09 -11.62
CA VAL A 7 -20.83 -13.93 -11.09
C VAL A 7 -19.37 -14.04 -11.47
N ALA A 8 -18.81 -12.96 -12.01
CA ALA A 8 -17.38 -12.81 -12.23
C ALA A 8 -16.87 -11.66 -11.36
N VAL A 9 -15.91 -11.97 -10.49
CA VAL A 9 -15.23 -10.96 -9.66
C VAL A 9 -13.84 -10.73 -10.23
N VAL A 10 -13.57 -9.50 -10.65
CA VAL A 10 -12.29 -9.11 -11.24
C VAL A 10 -11.67 -7.99 -10.40
N TRP A 11 -10.52 -8.27 -9.80
CA TRP A 11 -9.76 -7.31 -9.03
C TRP A 11 -8.67 -6.71 -9.90
N HIS A 12 -8.87 -5.45 -10.31
CA HIS A 12 -7.83 -4.70 -10.98
C HIS A 12 -6.94 -3.99 -9.95
N MET A 13 -5.70 -4.47 -9.83
CA MET A 13 -4.69 -3.94 -8.93
C MET A 13 -3.77 -3.01 -9.71
N HIS A 14 -3.75 -1.74 -9.32
CA HIS A 14 -2.96 -0.71 -9.98
C HIS A 14 -2.29 0.21 -8.96
N GLN A 15 -1.05 0.57 -9.26
CA GLN A 15 -0.35 1.71 -8.70
C GLN A 15 0.34 2.46 -9.85
N PRO A 16 0.31 3.80 -9.86
CA PRO A 16 1.19 4.62 -10.67
C PRO A 16 2.66 4.24 -10.50
N TYR A 17 3.48 4.57 -11.49
CA TYR A 17 4.93 4.37 -11.39
C TYR A 17 5.54 5.48 -10.52
N TYR A 18 6.08 5.11 -9.36
CA TYR A 18 6.58 6.05 -8.34
C TYR A 18 8.10 6.15 -8.27
N LYS A 19 8.84 5.36 -9.04
CA LYS A 19 10.30 5.41 -9.05
C LYS A 19 10.76 6.66 -9.79
N ASP A 20 11.47 7.55 -9.09
CA ASP A 20 12.14 8.68 -9.70
C ASP A 20 13.31 8.15 -10.55
N SER A 21 13.31 8.44 -11.85
CA SER A 21 14.30 7.92 -12.79
C SER A 21 15.70 8.53 -12.62
N ARG A 22 15.81 9.65 -11.92
CA ARG A 22 17.08 10.34 -11.63
C ARG A 22 17.69 9.85 -10.32
N THR A 23 16.89 9.68 -9.28
CA THR A 23 17.40 9.29 -7.94
C THR A 23 17.30 7.78 -7.68
N GLY A 24 16.39 7.08 -8.37
CA GLY A 24 16.05 5.68 -8.11
C GLY A 24 15.15 5.49 -6.89
N GLU A 25 14.83 6.55 -6.15
CA GLU A 25 13.98 6.49 -4.96
C GLU A 25 12.49 6.44 -5.33
N TYR A 26 11.71 5.77 -4.49
CA TYR A 26 10.25 5.75 -4.62
C TYR A 26 9.66 6.97 -3.91
N ILE A 27 9.09 7.89 -4.68
CA ILE A 27 8.61 9.18 -4.17
C ILE A 27 7.36 9.06 -3.29
N LEU A 28 6.65 7.93 -3.40
CA LEU A 28 5.47 7.63 -2.61
C LEU A 28 5.50 6.18 -2.11
N PRO A 29 5.03 5.92 -0.89
CA PRO A 29 5.19 4.62 -0.22
C PRO A 29 4.12 3.60 -0.63
N TRP A 30 3.24 3.94 -1.58
CA TRP A 30 1.96 3.24 -1.76
C TRP A 30 2.10 1.80 -2.22
N VAL A 31 3.08 1.48 -3.07
CA VAL A 31 3.33 0.09 -3.48
C VAL A 31 3.63 -0.78 -2.27
N ARG A 32 4.58 -0.35 -1.42
CA ARG A 32 4.94 -1.08 -0.21
C ARG A 32 3.78 -1.13 0.79
N LEU A 33 3.13 0.00 1.07
CA LEU A 33 2.05 0.06 2.06
C LEU A 33 0.83 -0.78 1.67
N HIS A 34 0.43 -0.77 0.40
CA HIS A 34 -0.65 -1.65 -0.08
C HIS A 34 -0.21 -3.11 -0.18
N ALA A 35 1.06 -3.40 -0.48
CA ALA A 35 1.54 -4.77 -0.48
C ALA A 35 1.44 -5.43 0.90
N VAL A 36 1.91 -4.73 1.94
CA VAL A 36 1.90 -5.26 3.32
C VAL A 36 0.51 -5.26 3.96
N LYS A 37 -0.41 -4.41 3.50
CA LYS A 37 -1.76 -4.30 4.05
C LYS A 37 -2.80 -5.12 3.29
N ASP A 38 -2.86 -4.95 1.98
CA ASP A 38 -4.01 -5.37 1.17
C ASP A 38 -3.68 -6.57 0.26
N TYR A 39 -2.61 -6.50 -0.53
CA TYR A 39 -2.38 -7.49 -1.59
C TYR A 39 -2.15 -8.91 -1.05
N LEU A 40 -1.32 -9.04 -0.02
CA LEU A 40 -1.11 -10.34 0.63
C LEU A 40 -2.41 -10.84 1.27
N HIS A 41 -3.07 -9.98 2.04
CA HIS A 41 -4.29 -10.37 2.75
C HIS A 41 -5.39 -10.84 1.79
N MET A 42 -5.56 -10.18 0.64
CA MET A 42 -6.53 -10.60 -0.38
C MET A 42 -6.22 -11.99 -0.95
N ALA A 43 -4.93 -12.30 -1.17
CA ALA A 43 -4.52 -13.63 -1.63
C ALA A 43 -4.76 -14.70 -0.55
N GLU A 44 -4.47 -14.39 0.71
CA GLU A 44 -4.71 -15.28 1.86
C GLU A 44 -6.21 -15.58 2.04
N VAL A 45 -7.07 -14.57 1.94
CA VAL A 45 -8.54 -14.74 2.02
C VAL A 45 -9.04 -15.66 0.91
N LEU A 46 -8.56 -15.49 -0.32
CA LEU A 46 -8.94 -16.38 -1.42
C LEU A 46 -8.44 -17.80 -1.20
N ALA A 47 -7.20 -17.98 -0.72
CA ALA A 47 -6.64 -19.30 -0.42
C ALA A 47 -7.47 -20.05 0.63
N ALA A 48 -8.04 -19.33 1.59
CA ALA A 48 -8.96 -19.90 2.58
C ALA A 48 -10.33 -20.30 1.99
N HIS A 49 -10.71 -19.81 0.81
CA HIS A 49 -12.04 -19.98 0.20
C HIS A 49 -11.94 -20.51 -1.25
N PRO A 50 -11.47 -21.76 -1.45
CA PRO A 50 -11.15 -22.30 -2.78
C PRO A 50 -12.37 -22.48 -3.71
N GLY A 51 -13.60 -22.43 -3.19
CA GLY A 51 -14.82 -22.45 -3.99
C GLY A 51 -15.20 -21.09 -4.61
N VAL A 52 -14.50 -20.02 -4.24
CA VAL A 52 -14.70 -18.68 -4.80
C VAL A 52 -13.71 -18.48 -5.95
N HIS A 53 -14.22 -18.13 -7.13
CA HIS A 53 -13.41 -17.85 -8.30
C HIS A 53 -13.30 -16.34 -8.52
N VAL A 54 -12.06 -15.84 -8.55
CA VAL A 54 -11.75 -14.43 -8.83
C VAL A 54 -10.59 -14.34 -9.81
N THR A 55 -10.53 -13.25 -10.56
CA THR A 55 -9.39 -12.93 -11.43
C THR A 55 -8.67 -11.70 -10.87
N PHE A 56 -7.38 -11.84 -10.56
CA PHE A 56 -6.51 -10.70 -10.27
C PHE A 56 -5.84 -10.22 -11.55
N ASN A 57 -6.06 -8.96 -11.91
CA ASN A 57 -5.35 -8.28 -12.98
C ASN A 57 -4.38 -7.27 -12.36
N LEU A 58 -3.08 -7.54 -12.45
CA LEU A 58 -2.04 -6.66 -11.94
C LEU A 58 -1.48 -5.81 -13.07
N ALA A 59 -1.51 -4.48 -12.91
CA ALA A 59 -0.88 -3.57 -13.86
C ALA A 59 0.65 -3.82 -13.92
N PRO A 60 1.28 -3.80 -15.11
CA PRO A 60 2.73 -4.00 -15.22
C PRO A 60 3.55 -3.03 -14.37
N SER A 61 3.12 -1.77 -14.27
CA SER A 61 3.74 -0.77 -13.41
C SER A 61 3.73 -1.18 -11.94
N LEU A 62 2.69 -1.86 -11.47
CA LEU A 62 2.64 -2.37 -10.11
C LEU A 62 3.59 -3.55 -9.92
N VAL A 63 3.61 -4.50 -10.87
CA VAL A 63 4.44 -5.70 -10.79
C VAL A 63 5.93 -5.33 -10.70
N GLU A 64 6.41 -4.46 -11.59
CA GLU A 64 7.82 -4.03 -11.59
C GLU A 64 8.24 -3.43 -10.24
N GLN A 65 7.37 -2.58 -9.68
CA GLN A 65 7.67 -1.93 -8.40
C GLN A 65 7.61 -2.90 -7.21
N LEU A 66 6.69 -3.86 -7.23
CA LEU A 66 6.64 -4.93 -6.21
C LEU A 66 7.91 -5.77 -6.24
N GLU A 67 8.41 -6.12 -7.42
CA GLU A 67 9.65 -6.88 -7.58
C GLU A 67 10.86 -6.10 -7.05
N ASP A 68 10.94 -4.80 -7.31
CA ASP A 68 12.01 -3.96 -6.78
C ASP A 68 12.00 -3.93 -5.24
N PHE A 69 10.83 -3.79 -4.60
CA PHE A 69 10.74 -3.90 -3.13
C PHE A 69 11.08 -5.31 -2.63
N ALA A 70 10.57 -6.37 -3.28
CA ALA A 70 10.79 -7.75 -2.87
C ALA A 70 12.26 -8.18 -2.95
N CYS A 71 13.01 -7.65 -3.93
CA CYS A 71 14.43 -7.91 -4.09
C CYS A 71 15.34 -6.93 -3.32
N GLY A 72 14.78 -6.04 -2.49
CA GLY A 72 15.55 -5.06 -1.73
C GLY A 72 16.25 -4.00 -2.60
N ARG A 73 15.75 -3.77 -3.82
CA ARG A 73 16.24 -2.73 -4.76
C ARG A 73 15.51 -1.40 -4.61
N ALA A 74 14.45 -1.36 -3.80
CA ALA A 74 13.65 -0.18 -3.55
C ALA A 74 13.58 0.15 -2.06
N THR A 75 13.52 1.45 -1.78
CA THR A 75 13.08 2.03 -0.52
C THR A 75 12.26 3.28 -0.83
N ASP A 76 11.43 3.70 0.12
CA ASP A 76 10.74 4.99 0.10
C ASP A 76 11.13 5.82 1.32
N ARG A 77 10.95 7.15 1.23
CA ARG A 77 11.34 8.06 2.30
C ARG A 77 10.68 7.70 3.64
N ILE A 78 9.42 7.28 3.65
CA ILE A 78 8.71 6.90 4.87
C ILE A 78 9.33 5.65 5.50
N GLN A 79 9.73 4.66 4.69
CA GLN A 79 10.44 3.47 5.17
C GLN A 79 11.78 3.84 5.81
N THR A 80 12.58 4.67 5.14
CA THR A 80 13.87 5.11 5.67
C THR A 80 13.70 5.83 7.00
N LEU A 81 12.75 6.77 7.08
CA LEU A 81 12.46 7.50 8.32
C LEU A 81 11.95 6.57 9.44
N ALA A 82 11.11 5.59 9.12
CA ALA A 82 10.55 4.66 10.11
C ALA A 82 11.59 3.74 10.75
N LEU A 83 12.76 3.55 10.12
CA LEU A 83 13.86 2.72 10.62
C LEU A 83 14.92 3.53 11.40
N GLN A 84 14.79 4.85 11.49
CA GLN A 84 15.69 5.69 12.27
C GLN A 84 15.34 5.66 13.77
N ASP A 85 16.35 5.84 14.63
CA ASP A 85 16.16 5.95 16.09
C ASP A 85 15.67 7.34 16.53
N SER A 86 15.92 8.38 15.73
CA SER A 86 15.56 9.76 16.03
C SER A 86 15.35 10.58 14.77
N TRP A 87 14.52 11.62 14.88
CA TRP A 87 14.21 12.55 13.79
C TRP A 87 14.55 14.00 14.15
N ASP A 88 15.06 14.74 13.17
CA ASP A 88 15.17 16.19 13.26
C ASP A 88 13.81 16.89 13.08
N SER A 89 13.81 18.22 13.12
CA SER A 89 12.58 19.02 13.00
C SER A 89 11.93 18.92 11.61
N GLU A 90 12.73 18.80 10.55
CA GLU A 90 12.25 18.71 9.17
C GLU A 90 11.66 17.33 8.89
N GLU A 91 12.33 16.27 9.35
CA GLU A 91 11.86 14.89 9.27
C GLU A 91 10.55 14.70 10.04
N LYS A 92 10.43 15.29 11.24
CA LYS A 92 9.18 15.29 12.01
C LYS A 92 8.06 15.99 11.25
N ALA A 93 8.33 17.16 10.67
CA ALA A 93 7.35 17.89 9.88
C ALA A 93 6.88 17.06 8.67
N TYR A 94 7.82 16.39 7.98
CA TYR A 94 7.52 15.50 6.87
C TYR A 94 6.64 14.32 7.29
N LEU A 95 6.98 13.64 8.39
CA LEU A 95 6.19 12.53 8.93
C LEU A 95 4.77 12.98 9.30
N LEU A 96 4.62 14.12 9.97
CA LEU A 96 3.31 14.66 10.34
C LEU A 96 2.46 15.00 9.10
N ALA A 97 3.08 15.56 8.05
CA ALA A 97 2.37 15.91 6.82
C ALA A 97 1.91 14.68 6.02
N ASN A 98 2.70 13.60 6.01
CA ASN A 98 2.43 12.44 5.15
C ASN A 98 1.71 11.30 5.88
N CYS A 99 2.04 11.02 7.13
CA CYS A 99 1.46 9.91 7.90
C CYS A 99 0.09 10.23 8.51
N PHE A 100 -0.29 11.51 8.59
CA PHE A 100 -1.60 11.96 9.06
C PHE A 100 -2.43 12.60 7.94
N SER A 101 -2.13 12.25 6.69
CA SER A 101 -2.89 12.67 5.50
C SER A 101 -4.21 11.89 5.36
N ILE A 102 -5.04 11.99 6.40
CA ILE A 102 -6.35 11.35 6.47
C ILE A 102 -7.30 12.24 7.29
N HIS A 103 -8.60 12.01 7.15
CA HIS A 103 -9.60 12.93 7.71
C HIS A 103 -9.51 13.02 9.25
N TRP A 104 -9.14 14.20 9.76
CA TRP A 104 -8.84 14.39 11.18
C TRP A 104 -10.03 14.11 12.10
N ASN A 105 -11.20 14.71 11.84
CA ASN A 105 -12.35 14.55 12.73
C ASN A 105 -12.93 13.13 12.72
N ASN A 106 -12.94 12.50 11.55
CA ASN A 106 -13.59 11.21 11.36
C ASN A 106 -12.66 10.03 11.68
N ILE A 107 -11.34 10.22 11.67
CA ILE A 107 -10.38 9.12 11.83
C ILE A 107 -9.39 9.43 12.96
N ILE A 108 -8.57 10.48 12.82
CA ILE A 108 -7.49 10.76 13.79
C ILE A 108 -8.02 11.03 15.20
N ARG A 109 -9.01 11.92 15.34
CA ARG A 109 -9.53 12.34 16.65
C ARG A 109 -10.23 11.23 17.43
N ARG A 110 -10.55 10.09 16.80
CA ARG A 110 -11.07 8.90 17.48
C ARG A 110 -10.02 8.24 18.40
N TYR A 111 -8.74 8.53 18.18
CA TYR A 111 -7.63 7.93 18.91
C TYR A 111 -6.83 9.00 19.66
N PRO A 112 -7.03 9.17 20.99
CA PRO A 112 -6.42 10.24 21.79
C PRO A 112 -4.91 10.43 21.59
N ARG A 113 -4.16 9.33 21.46
CA ARG A 113 -2.70 9.32 21.28
C ARG A 113 -2.18 10.07 20.04
N TYR A 114 -3.06 10.40 19.08
CA TYR A 114 -2.67 10.99 17.80
C TYR A 114 -3.01 12.49 17.66
N TRP A 115 -3.60 13.12 18.68
CA TRP A 115 -3.97 14.54 18.62
C TRP A 115 -3.76 15.32 19.93
N GLN A 116 -3.55 14.62 21.05
CA GLN A 116 -3.14 15.21 22.32
C GLN A 116 -1.66 15.58 22.28
#